data_AF-A0A814PEG3-F1
#
_entry.id   AF-A0A814PEG3-F1
#
_cell.length_a   1.000
_cell.length_b   1.000
_cell.length_c   1.000
_cell.angle_alpha   90.00
_cell.angle_beta   90.00
_cell.angle_gamma   90.00
#
_symmetry.space_group_name_H-M   'P 1'
#
loop_
_entity.id
_entity.type
_entity.pdbx_description
1 polymer ?
#
loop_
_entity_poly.entity_id
_entity_poly.type
_entity_poly.pdbx_seq_one_letter_code
_entity_poly.pdbx_strand_id
1 'polypeptide(L)'
;MTNFAILGTNSIKLQASALVQWTQSTNQLTRTASIIAFERCHQLAKHLYLLVLHISYEDVYEAVTLIAQCIRNVKTSVNGPLQKRTNILDLDWFRSIDIFYDTALELEWTESSLFNDGSYIPWTINQNTCNIFYQKQIAHKINVQMIETIELLTTTMNIHLNTGQNMTINTSSAFMILKRASFESFFNTSIEQIENARIHIPVNFSSNITNNTIISLRSIIEPLASADKSQSNTNFSRSISLSILDQYNHELPIQATVTNLIELIIPRDPNLIIPPMVLENVTSFNEFSHNQLFHLKYINISSTFAISIHFEIGPLNKRLAYLFIYKFDHSPILNSLINQIDEWTLFCPSNLTNDSLYTYFIDNQRTIGHQSIVYGLRELNLTEIEYFCSNQSITNPPITDERFHFTSNYEIRIYTSGCYYLDSNNTWQSDGLLVGPLTNHRQTQCYSTHLTTFTSGFFVLPKYLDWNDKYSKYVCVPVQYDCAMENSNATIENLSHHKHGLFN
;
A
#
# COMPACT_ATOMS: atom_id res chain seq x y z
N MET A 1 22.75 -28.53 -5.07
CA MET A 1 21.33 -28.89 -5.29
C MET A 1 20.92 -28.93 -6.77
N THR A 2 21.78 -28.57 -7.73
CA THR A 2 21.41 -28.44 -9.15
C THR A 2 21.38 -29.75 -9.94
N ASN A 3 21.89 -30.86 -9.41
CA ASN A 3 22.08 -32.12 -10.16
C ASN A 3 21.29 -33.34 -9.65
N PHE A 4 20.25 -33.16 -8.83
CA PHE A 4 19.42 -34.30 -8.44
C PHE A 4 18.52 -34.74 -9.59
N ALA A 5 18.46 -36.03 -9.89
CA ALA A 5 17.53 -36.55 -10.89
C ALA A 5 16.08 -36.42 -10.40
N ILE A 6 15.16 -36.05 -11.29
CA ILE A 6 13.71 -36.06 -11.04
C ILE A 6 13.20 -37.37 -11.63
N LEU A 7 13.08 -38.40 -10.78
CA LEU A 7 12.77 -39.77 -11.18
C LEU A 7 11.27 -40.09 -11.14
N GLY A 8 10.46 -39.22 -10.53
CA GLY A 8 9.02 -39.38 -10.37
C GLY A 8 8.45 -38.53 -9.24
N THR A 9 7.17 -38.72 -8.91
CA THR A 9 6.42 -37.87 -7.97
C THR A 9 7.05 -37.79 -6.58
N ASN A 10 7.51 -38.91 -6.02
CA ASN A 10 8.19 -38.92 -4.71
C ASN A 10 9.46 -38.07 -4.73
N SER A 11 10.22 -38.09 -5.83
CA SER A 11 11.41 -37.24 -5.98
C SER A 11 11.06 -35.76 -6.04
N ILE A 12 9.92 -35.40 -6.65
CA ILE A 12 9.41 -34.04 -6.70
C ILE A 12 9.06 -33.56 -5.29
N LYS A 13 8.25 -34.34 -4.55
CA LYS A 13 7.80 -34.00 -3.20
C LYS A 13 8.97 -33.84 -2.22
N LEU A 14 9.91 -34.79 -2.22
CA LEU A 14 11.10 -34.73 -1.36
C LEU A 14 11.96 -33.49 -1.63
N GLN A 15 12.20 -33.17 -2.91
CA GLN A 15 13.00 -32.01 -3.26
C GLN A 15 12.28 -30.69 -2.98
N ALA A 16 10.97 -30.61 -3.27
CA ALA A 16 10.17 -29.44 -2.95
C ALA A 16 10.13 -29.19 -1.43
N SER A 17 9.96 -30.24 -0.63
CA SER A 17 10.02 -30.15 0.84
C SER A 17 11.37 -29.64 1.34
N ALA A 18 12.48 -30.15 0.80
CA ALA A 18 13.81 -29.68 1.18
C ALA A 18 14.02 -28.20 0.81
N LEU A 19 13.52 -27.77 -0.36
CA LEU A 19 13.58 -26.38 -0.79
C LEU A 19 12.71 -25.47 0.08
N VAL A 20 11.52 -25.93 0.51
CA VAL A 20 10.69 -25.19 1.47
C VAL A 20 11.44 -24.96 2.78
N GLN A 21 12.04 -26.00 3.35
CA GLN A 21 12.83 -25.87 4.59
C GLN A 21 14.00 -24.90 4.42
N TRP A 22 14.70 -24.97 3.29
CA TRP A 22 15.83 -24.10 3.01
C TRP A 22 15.42 -22.64 2.80
N THR A 23 14.24 -22.41 2.20
CA THR A 23 13.75 -21.07 1.87
C THR A 23 12.90 -20.42 2.94
N GLN A 24 12.52 -21.14 4.00
CA GLN A 24 11.65 -20.64 5.06
C GLN A 24 12.21 -19.40 5.77
N SER A 25 13.53 -19.33 5.94
CA SER A 25 14.22 -18.15 6.48
C SER A 25 14.43 -17.09 5.39
N THR A 26 13.34 -16.44 4.97
CA THR A 26 13.32 -15.50 3.83
C THR A 26 14.30 -14.34 3.98
N ASN A 27 14.56 -13.88 5.21
CA ASN A 27 15.53 -12.82 5.50
C ASN A 27 16.99 -13.27 5.51
N GLN A 28 17.29 -14.56 5.27
CA GLN A 28 18.64 -15.16 5.23
C GLN A 28 18.98 -15.73 3.85
N LEU A 29 18.11 -15.55 2.86
CA LEU A 29 18.32 -15.99 1.49
C LEU A 29 19.05 -14.92 0.67
N THR A 30 20.24 -15.28 0.19
CA THR A 30 20.99 -14.40 -0.73
C THR A 30 20.34 -14.36 -2.11
N ARG A 31 20.69 -13.36 -2.91
CA ARG A 31 20.26 -13.20 -4.31
C ARG A 31 20.55 -14.44 -5.15
N THR A 32 21.78 -14.97 -5.07
CA THR A 32 22.18 -16.18 -5.78
C THR A 32 21.41 -17.41 -5.29
N ALA A 33 21.26 -17.56 -3.97
CA ALA A 33 20.51 -18.66 -3.38
C ALA A 33 19.03 -18.65 -3.82
N SER A 34 18.43 -17.46 -3.82
CA SER A 34 17.05 -17.22 -4.27
C SER A 34 16.85 -17.66 -5.72
N ILE A 35 17.76 -17.27 -6.64
CA ILE A 35 17.69 -17.71 -8.04
C ILE A 35 17.77 -19.23 -8.16
N ILE A 36 18.73 -19.87 -7.48
CA ILE A 36 18.93 -21.32 -7.56
C ILE A 36 17.71 -22.08 -7.02
N ALA A 37 17.15 -21.65 -5.88
CA ALA A 37 15.93 -22.24 -5.33
C ALA A 37 14.76 -22.10 -6.29
N PHE A 38 14.58 -20.89 -6.84
CA PHE A 38 13.49 -20.58 -7.73
C PHE A 38 13.55 -21.39 -9.02
N GLU A 39 14.71 -21.42 -9.69
CA GLU A 39 14.93 -22.21 -10.90
C GLU A 39 14.65 -23.69 -10.64
N ARG A 40 15.02 -24.19 -9.45
CA ARG A 40 14.72 -25.58 -9.09
C ARG A 40 13.24 -25.82 -8.87
N CYS A 41 12.53 -24.96 -8.15
CA CYS A 41 11.10 -25.07 -7.92
C CYS A 41 10.30 -24.97 -9.23
N HIS A 42 10.75 -24.11 -10.16
CA HIS A 42 10.20 -24.04 -11.51
C HIS A 42 10.42 -25.33 -12.32
N GLN A 43 11.62 -25.93 -12.27
CA GLN A 43 11.87 -27.23 -12.90
C GLN A 43 10.96 -28.34 -12.32
N LEU A 44 10.77 -28.36 -11.00
CA LEU A 44 9.87 -29.30 -10.35
C LEU A 44 8.42 -29.13 -10.82
N ALA A 45 7.94 -27.89 -10.98
CA ALA A 45 6.61 -27.60 -11.52
C ALA A 45 6.45 -28.14 -12.96
N LYS A 46 7.46 -27.93 -13.82
CA LYS A 46 7.46 -28.47 -15.19
C LYS A 46 7.36 -30.00 -15.22
N HIS A 47 8.13 -30.68 -14.37
CA HIS A 47 8.08 -32.15 -14.31
C HIS A 47 6.76 -32.66 -13.70
N LEU A 48 6.22 -31.96 -12.71
CA LEU A 48 4.92 -32.30 -12.13
C LEU A 48 3.81 -32.20 -13.18
N TYR A 49 3.81 -31.13 -13.97
CA TYR A 49 2.87 -30.95 -15.08
C TYR A 49 2.94 -32.09 -16.10
N LEU A 50 4.15 -32.55 -16.47
CA LEU A 50 4.33 -33.68 -17.39
C LEU A 50 3.79 -35.01 -16.84
N LEU A 51 3.74 -35.18 -15.53
CA LEU A 51 3.30 -36.41 -14.86
C LEU A 51 1.82 -36.38 -14.46
N VAL A 52 1.12 -35.25 -14.64
CA VAL A 52 -0.21 -34.98 -14.05
C VAL A 52 -1.25 -36.07 -14.33
N LEU A 53 -1.26 -36.65 -15.53
CA LEU A 53 -2.24 -37.69 -15.90
C LEU A 53 -1.97 -39.06 -15.24
N HIS A 54 -0.84 -39.23 -14.57
CA HIS A 54 -0.37 -40.50 -14.02
C HIS A 54 -0.18 -40.47 -12.49
N ILE A 55 -0.69 -39.44 -11.82
CA ILE A 55 -0.51 -39.23 -10.38
C ILE A 55 -1.85 -39.00 -9.69
N SER A 56 -1.90 -39.30 -8.40
CA SER A 56 -3.11 -39.12 -7.59
C SER A 56 -3.41 -37.64 -7.33
N TYR A 57 -4.66 -37.33 -7.00
CA TYR A 57 -5.06 -35.98 -6.58
C TYR A 57 -4.25 -35.54 -5.35
N GLU A 58 -4.06 -36.45 -4.39
CA GLU A 58 -3.36 -36.21 -3.14
C GLU A 58 -1.88 -35.86 -3.37
N ASP A 59 -1.22 -36.60 -4.27
CA ASP A 59 0.17 -36.33 -4.62
C ASP A 59 0.33 -34.99 -5.34
N VAL A 60 -0.62 -34.62 -6.21
CA VAL A 60 -0.66 -33.31 -6.86
C VAL A 60 -0.83 -32.21 -5.83
N TYR A 61 -1.81 -32.35 -4.95
CA TYR A 61 -2.08 -31.36 -3.91
C TYR A 61 -0.84 -31.11 -3.03
N GLU A 62 -0.19 -32.18 -2.57
CA GLU A 62 1.03 -32.10 -1.76
C GLU A 62 2.19 -31.44 -2.53
N ALA A 63 2.47 -31.91 -3.76
CA ALA A 63 3.56 -31.38 -4.58
C ALA A 63 3.34 -29.90 -4.94
N VAL A 64 2.13 -29.53 -5.35
CA VAL A 64 1.78 -28.14 -5.70
C VAL A 64 1.91 -27.25 -4.47
N THR A 65 1.43 -27.69 -3.30
CA THR A 65 1.55 -26.93 -2.04
C THR A 65 3.00 -26.62 -1.71
N LEU A 66 3.89 -27.62 -1.78
CA LEU A 66 5.32 -27.45 -1.49
C LEU A 66 6.01 -26.53 -2.51
N ILE A 67 5.73 -26.69 -3.80
CA ILE A 67 6.32 -25.85 -4.84
C ILE A 67 5.82 -24.41 -4.70
N ALA A 68 4.52 -24.20 -4.48
CA ALA A 68 3.92 -22.89 -4.25
C ALA A 68 4.56 -22.19 -3.03
N GLN A 69 4.75 -22.92 -1.93
CA GLN A 69 5.41 -22.40 -0.74
C GLN A 69 6.86 -21.99 -1.01
N CYS A 70 7.63 -22.82 -1.73
CA CYS A 70 9.00 -22.50 -2.13
C CYS A 70 9.09 -21.20 -2.94
N ILE A 71 8.32 -21.08 -4.03
CA ILE A 71 8.40 -19.90 -4.90
C ILE A 71 7.97 -18.63 -4.16
N ARG A 72 7.04 -18.74 -3.20
CA ARG A 72 6.58 -17.61 -2.38
C ARG A 72 7.60 -17.18 -1.34
N ASN A 73 8.27 -18.13 -0.70
CA ASN A 73 9.41 -17.83 0.18
C ASN A 73 10.48 -17.04 -0.57
N VAL A 74 10.82 -17.47 -1.80
CA VAL A 74 11.80 -16.78 -2.64
C VAL A 74 11.32 -15.39 -3.07
N LYS A 75 10.06 -15.24 -3.49
CA LYS A 75 9.53 -13.90 -3.80
C LYS A 75 9.60 -12.98 -2.57
N THR A 76 9.33 -13.53 -1.39
CA THR A 76 9.38 -12.79 -0.12
C THR A 76 10.80 -12.36 0.22
N SER A 77 11.79 -13.23 0.07
CA SER A 77 13.20 -12.89 0.32
C SER A 77 13.70 -11.77 -0.59
N VAL A 78 13.21 -11.73 -1.82
CA VAL A 78 13.67 -10.75 -2.80
C VAL A 78 12.93 -9.41 -2.69
N ASN A 79 11.63 -9.41 -2.40
CA ASN A 79 10.86 -8.17 -2.21
C ASN A 79 11.06 -7.54 -0.83
N GLY A 80 11.35 -8.33 0.21
CA GLY A 80 11.53 -7.84 1.59
C GLY A 80 12.50 -6.66 1.70
N PRO A 81 13.72 -6.74 1.13
CA PRO A 81 14.65 -5.62 1.17
C PRO A 81 14.18 -4.40 0.37
N LEU A 82 13.53 -4.61 -0.77
CA LEU A 82 13.00 -3.52 -1.60
C LEU A 82 11.89 -2.74 -0.89
N GLN A 83 11.13 -3.41 -0.02
CA GLN A 83 10.06 -2.83 0.79
C GLN A 83 10.52 -2.41 2.19
N LYS A 84 11.82 -2.46 2.47
CA LYS A 84 12.41 -2.12 3.78
C LYS A 84 11.87 -2.97 4.93
N ARG A 85 11.40 -4.18 4.67
CA ARG A 85 10.97 -5.14 5.70
C ARG A 85 12.12 -6.02 6.20
N THR A 86 13.16 -6.19 5.39
CA THR A 86 14.36 -6.94 5.74
C THR A 86 15.60 -6.18 5.28
N ASN A 87 16.75 -6.43 5.88
CA ASN A 87 18.01 -5.86 5.40
C ASN A 87 18.53 -6.67 4.19
N ILE A 88 19.32 -6.02 3.34
CA ILE A 88 20.13 -6.72 2.34
C ILE A 88 21.24 -7.46 3.09
N LEU A 89 21.46 -8.71 2.75
CA LEU A 89 22.48 -9.54 3.40
C LEU A 89 23.88 -9.04 3.08
N ASP A 90 24.78 -9.08 4.06
CA ASP A 90 26.16 -8.62 3.92
C ASP A 90 26.87 -9.27 2.72
N LEU A 91 26.66 -10.57 2.48
CA LEU A 91 27.27 -11.26 1.33
C LEU A 91 26.81 -10.68 -0.01
N ASP A 92 25.53 -10.34 -0.12
CA ASP A 92 24.98 -9.68 -1.29
C ASP A 92 25.48 -8.24 -1.39
N TRP A 93 25.58 -7.57 -0.24
CA TRP A 93 26.12 -6.22 -0.15
C TRP A 93 27.56 -6.12 -0.64
N PHE A 94 28.43 -7.07 -0.26
CA PHE A 94 29.82 -7.14 -0.75
C PHE A 94 29.89 -7.50 -2.24
N ARG A 95 29.08 -8.45 -2.72
CA ARG A 95 29.11 -8.89 -4.13
C ARG A 95 28.68 -7.81 -5.13
N SER A 96 27.89 -6.82 -4.71
CA SER A 96 27.56 -5.69 -5.60
C SER A 96 28.72 -4.70 -5.77
N ILE A 97 29.70 -4.71 -4.85
CA ILE A 97 30.86 -3.81 -4.89
C ILE A 97 31.89 -4.30 -5.92
N ASP A 98 32.09 -5.61 -6.05
CA ASP A 98 33.05 -6.17 -7.03
C ASP A 98 32.67 -5.86 -8.48
N ILE A 99 31.39 -5.60 -8.76
CA ILE A 99 30.87 -5.29 -10.12
C ILE A 99 30.92 -3.77 -10.41
N PHE A 100 31.24 -2.93 -9.42
CA PHE A 100 31.31 -1.47 -9.53
C PHE A 100 32.37 -0.98 -10.54
N TYR A 101 33.34 -1.82 -10.91
CA TYR A 101 34.41 -1.46 -11.85
C TYR A 101 34.04 -1.68 -13.34
N ASP A 102 32.78 -2.00 -13.66
CA ASP A 102 32.33 -2.17 -15.04
C ASP A 102 31.76 -0.85 -15.60
N THR A 103 32.57 -0.16 -16.41
CA THR A 103 32.35 1.22 -16.89
C THR A 103 31.12 1.39 -17.81
N ALA A 104 30.48 0.30 -18.24
CA ALA A 104 29.27 0.34 -19.06
C ALA A 104 27.97 0.56 -18.25
N LEU A 105 27.98 0.35 -16.93
CA LEU A 105 26.81 0.42 -16.04
C LEU A 105 26.64 1.78 -15.33
N GLU A 106 27.66 2.64 -15.34
CA GLU A 106 27.59 3.97 -14.69
C GLU A 106 26.53 4.90 -15.29
N LEU A 107 26.19 4.74 -16.57
CA LEU A 107 25.17 5.52 -17.27
C LEU A 107 23.72 5.14 -16.93
N GLU A 108 23.46 3.91 -16.49
CA GLU A 108 22.08 3.42 -16.26
C GLU A 108 21.61 3.67 -14.81
N TRP A 109 22.53 3.85 -13.86
CA TRP A 109 22.22 4.15 -12.45
C TRP A 109 22.27 5.64 -12.11
N THR A 110 22.89 6.44 -12.97
CA THR A 110 22.87 7.91 -12.86
C THR A 110 21.51 8.50 -13.26
N GLU A 111 20.65 7.77 -13.98
CA GLU A 111 19.30 8.24 -14.33
C GLU A 111 18.28 8.09 -13.18
N SER A 112 18.54 7.26 -12.16
CA SER A 112 17.63 7.14 -11.01
C SER A 112 17.97 8.18 -9.92
N SER A 113 17.62 9.43 -10.21
CA SER A 113 17.55 10.60 -9.32
C SER A 113 18.77 10.86 -8.43
N LEU A 114 19.67 11.78 -8.86
CA LEU A 114 20.40 12.75 -8.01
C LEU A 114 21.48 13.60 -8.75
N PHE A 115 21.59 13.55 -10.07
CA PHE A 115 22.81 14.03 -10.73
C PHE A 115 22.58 15.22 -11.65
N ASN A 116 22.70 16.43 -11.12
CA ASN A 116 22.91 17.61 -11.97
C ASN A 116 23.78 18.73 -11.37
N ASP A 117 24.42 18.53 -10.22
CA ASP A 117 25.29 19.55 -9.61
C ASP A 117 26.54 18.94 -8.99
N GLY A 118 27.43 18.37 -9.83
CA GLY A 118 28.89 18.26 -9.64
C GLY A 118 29.49 17.87 -8.26
N SER A 119 28.69 17.39 -7.31
CA SER A 119 29.04 17.30 -5.91
C SER A 119 29.38 15.86 -5.55
N TYR A 120 30.46 15.73 -4.77
CA TYR A 120 31.03 14.46 -4.36
C TYR A 120 30.06 13.71 -3.44
N ILE A 121 29.57 12.55 -3.89
CA ILE A 121 28.68 11.69 -3.11
C ILE A 121 29.51 10.77 -2.21
N PRO A 122 29.18 10.63 -0.91
CA PRO A 122 29.77 9.61 -0.04
C PRO A 122 29.62 8.20 -0.63
N TRP A 123 30.72 7.43 -0.64
CA TRP A 123 30.83 6.06 -1.17
C TRP A 123 29.69 5.11 -0.74
N THR A 124 29.14 5.30 0.46
CA THR A 124 28.04 4.52 1.04
C THR A 124 26.69 4.70 0.33
N ILE A 125 26.42 5.89 -0.22
CA ILE A 125 25.18 6.17 -0.97
C ILE A 125 25.22 5.44 -2.32
N ASN A 126 26.37 5.43 -3.00
CA ASN A 126 26.54 4.75 -4.28
C ASN A 126 26.39 3.22 -4.16
N GLN A 127 26.91 2.62 -3.08
CA GLN A 127 26.82 1.17 -2.81
C GLN A 127 25.38 0.70 -2.50
N ASN A 128 24.61 1.51 -1.78
CA ASN A 128 23.20 1.20 -1.51
C ASN A 128 22.37 1.26 -2.80
N THR A 129 22.64 2.22 -3.68
CA THR A 129 21.99 2.32 -5.00
C THR A 129 22.29 1.08 -5.87
N CYS A 130 23.54 0.64 -5.92
CA CYS A 130 23.93 -0.59 -6.64
C CYS A 130 23.21 -1.83 -6.11
N ASN A 131 23.14 -1.97 -4.78
CA ASN A 131 22.45 -3.09 -4.15
C ASN A 131 20.95 -3.12 -4.46
N ILE A 132 20.29 -1.97 -4.33
CA ILE A 132 18.87 -1.83 -4.67
C ILE A 132 18.63 -2.15 -6.15
N PHE A 133 19.53 -1.73 -7.04
CA PHE A 133 19.45 -2.03 -8.46
C PHE A 133 19.48 -3.54 -8.75
N TYR A 134 20.49 -4.26 -8.27
CA TYR A 134 20.58 -5.71 -8.46
C TYR A 134 19.43 -6.46 -7.80
N GLN A 135 18.97 -5.97 -6.64
CA GLN A 135 17.79 -6.52 -5.97
C GLN A 135 16.53 -6.37 -6.85
N LYS A 136 16.34 -5.20 -7.50
CA LYS A 136 15.24 -4.96 -8.45
C LYS A 136 15.33 -5.86 -9.69
N GLN A 137 16.53 -6.02 -10.26
CA GLN A 137 16.72 -6.90 -11.43
C GLN A 137 16.31 -8.35 -11.12
N ILE A 138 16.73 -8.87 -9.96
CA ILE A 138 16.39 -10.24 -9.56
C ILE A 138 14.92 -10.37 -9.22
N ALA A 139 14.32 -9.36 -8.56
CA ALA A 139 12.88 -9.32 -8.32
C ALA A 139 12.10 -9.41 -9.63
N HIS A 140 12.51 -8.64 -10.64
CA HIS A 140 11.90 -8.68 -11.97
C HIS A 140 12.04 -10.05 -12.63
N LYS A 141 13.25 -10.62 -12.67
CA LYS A 141 13.50 -11.96 -13.24
C LYS A 141 12.64 -13.04 -12.56
N ILE A 142 12.58 -13.04 -11.23
CA ILE A 142 11.78 -13.99 -10.45
C ILE A 142 10.29 -13.78 -10.72
N ASN A 143 9.80 -12.55 -10.73
CA ASN A 143 8.38 -12.26 -10.97
C ASN A 143 7.92 -12.79 -12.35
N VAL A 144 8.70 -12.57 -13.41
CA VAL A 144 8.37 -13.05 -14.77
C VAL A 144 8.25 -14.57 -14.79
N GLN A 145 9.25 -15.28 -14.27
CA GLN A 145 9.26 -16.75 -14.28
C GLN A 145 8.27 -17.35 -13.25
N MET A 146 7.87 -16.58 -12.24
CA MET A 146 6.87 -16.98 -11.26
C MET A 146 5.47 -17.05 -11.87
N ILE A 147 5.14 -16.15 -12.80
CA ILE A 147 3.86 -16.20 -13.53
C ILE A 147 3.74 -17.54 -14.26
N GLU A 148 4.75 -17.93 -15.05
CA GLU A 148 4.79 -19.21 -15.76
C GLU A 148 4.67 -20.40 -14.78
N THR A 149 5.35 -20.31 -13.63
CA THR A 149 5.28 -21.38 -12.62
C THR A 149 3.89 -21.50 -12.01
N ILE A 150 3.24 -20.39 -11.68
CA ILE A 150 1.87 -20.38 -11.14
C ILE A 150 0.87 -20.91 -12.18
N GLU A 151 1.04 -20.59 -13.46
CA GLU A 151 0.23 -21.13 -14.55
C GLU A 151 0.36 -22.65 -14.68
N LEU A 152 1.58 -23.18 -14.61
CA LEU A 152 1.83 -24.62 -14.59
C LEU A 152 1.12 -25.28 -13.40
N LEU A 153 1.32 -24.76 -12.19
CA LEU A 153 0.67 -25.30 -10.99
C LEU A 153 -0.86 -25.21 -11.09
N THR A 154 -1.40 -24.09 -11.58
CA THR A 154 -2.85 -23.90 -11.78
C THR A 154 -3.40 -24.94 -12.74
N THR A 155 -2.69 -25.17 -13.86
CA THR A 155 -3.09 -26.17 -14.84
C THR A 155 -3.06 -27.57 -14.24
N THR A 156 -1.99 -27.92 -13.51
CA THR A 156 -1.89 -29.21 -12.82
C THR A 156 -3.06 -29.41 -11.86
N MET A 157 -3.42 -28.40 -11.06
CA MET A 157 -4.57 -28.50 -10.16
C MET A 157 -5.91 -28.62 -10.91
N ASN A 158 -6.13 -27.82 -11.96
CA ASN A 158 -7.37 -27.81 -12.73
C ASN A 158 -7.68 -29.15 -13.40
N ILE A 159 -6.66 -29.92 -13.81
CA ILE A 159 -6.83 -31.26 -14.40
C ILE A 159 -7.47 -32.23 -13.41
N HIS A 160 -7.22 -32.07 -12.11
CA HIS A 160 -7.77 -32.94 -11.06
C HIS A 160 -9.03 -32.39 -10.37
N LEU A 161 -9.52 -31.22 -10.78
CA LEU A 161 -10.73 -30.61 -10.22
C LEU A 161 -11.96 -30.91 -11.09
N ASN A 162 -13.00 -31.48 -10.47
CA ASN A 162 -14.33 -31.60 -11.07
C ASN A 162 -15.15 -30.31 -10.85
N THR A 163 -16.23 -30.16 -11.61
CA THR A 163 -17.20 -29.07 -11.42
C THR A 163 -17.79 -29.09 -10.01
N GLY A 164 -17.78 -27.94 -9.34
CA GLY A 164 -18.23 -27.76 -7.95
C GLY A 164 -17.12 -27.97 -6.91
N GLN A 165 -15.96 -28.50 -7.30
CA GLN A 165 -14.83 -28.70 -6.39
C GLN A 165 -13.93 -27.47 -6.31
N ASN A 166 -13.21 -27.37 -5.19
CA ASN A 166 -12.13 -26.41 -5.01
C ASN A 166 -10.87 -27.10 -4.48
N MET A 167 -9.74 -26.44 -4.67
CA MET A 167 -8.47 -26.75 -4.03
C MET A 167 -7.99 -25.49 -3.34
N THR A 168 -7.54 -25.63 -2.08
CA THR A 168 -7.06 -24.50 -1.28
C THR A 168 -5.68 -24.82 -0.74
N ILE A 169 -4.70 -24.01 -1.11
CA ILE A 169 -3.36 -24.00 -0.53
C ILE A 169 -3.39 -22.95 0.56
N ASN A 170 -3.15 -23.36 1.81
CA ASN A 170 -3.06 -22.47 2.95
C ASN A 170 -1.81 -22.81 3.76
N THR A 171 -0.73 -22.07 3.52
CA THR A 171 0.53 -22.17 4.26
C THR A 171 0.91 -20.81 4.84
N SER A 172 1.96 -20.79 5.66
CA SER A 172 2.46 -19.53 6.25
C SER A 172 2.98 -18.52 5.22
N SER A 173 3.32 -18.95 4.00
CA SER A 173 3.87 -18.07 2.97
C SER A 173 3.10 -18.08 1.65
N ALA A 174 2.13 -18.99 1.47
CA ALA A 174 1.34 -19.11 0.26
C ALA A 174 -0.13 -19.32 0.58
N PHE A 175 -0.99 -18.47 0.02
CA PHE A 175 -2.42 -18.73 -0.03
C PHE A 175 -2.91 -18.69 -1.47
N MET A 176 -3.63 -19.74 -1.87
CA MET A 176 -4.23 -19.85 -3.18
C MET A 176 -5.49 -20.69 -3.13
N ILE A 177 -6.58 -20.18 -3.70
CA ILE A 177 -7.82 -20.91 -3.93
C ILE A 177 -7.99 -21.09 -5.44
N LEU A 178 -8.32 -22.31 -5.85
CA LEU A 178 -8.77 -22.63 -7.20
C LEU A 178 -10.11 -23.33 -7.12
N LYS A 179 -11.16 -22.74 -7.69
CA LYS A 179 -12.52 -23.28 -7.67
C LYS A 179 -13.02 -23.45 -9.10
N ARG A 180 -13.50 -24.64 -9.45
CA ARG A 180 -14.05 -24.92 -10.78
C ARG A 180 -15.56 -25.00 -10.70
N ALA A 181 -16.28 -24.12 -11.39
CA ALA A 181 -17.74 -24.10 -11.36
C ALA A 181 -18.34 -23.41 -12.60
N SER A 182 -19.67 -23.37 -12.70
CA SER A 182 -20.33 -22.57 -13.74
C SER A 182 -20.11 -21.09 -13.50
N PHE A 183 -20.06 -20.30 -14.57
CA PHE A 183 -19.86 -18.86 -14.50
C PHE A 183 -20.88 -18.15 -13.58
N GLU A 184 -22.17 -18.48 -13.71
CA GLU A 184 -23.23 -17.93 -12.86
C GLU A 184 -23.03 -18.19 -11.37
N SER A 185 -22.38 -19.30 -11.00
CA SER A 185 -22.21 -19.67 -9.58
C SER A 185 -21.26 -18.74 -8.82
N PHE A 186 -20.57 -17.84 -9.52
CA PHE A 186 -19.69 -16.84 -8.94
C PHE A 186 -20.37 -15.48 -8.74
N PHE A 187 -21.57 -15.28 -9.26
CA PHE A 187 -22.32 -14.04 -9.08
C PHE A 187 -22.72 -13.85 -7.61
N ASN A 188 -22.54 -12.63 -7.11
CA ASN A 188 -22.86 -12.27 -5.73
C ASN A 188 -22.17 -13.16 -4.68
N THR A 189 -20.96 -13.63 -4.97
CA THR A 189 -20.19 -14.47 -4.05
C THR A 189 -19.09 -13.68 -3.36
N SER A 190 -18.88 -13.94 -2.07
CA SER A 190 -17.68 -13.53 -1.36
C SER A 190 -16.69 -14.68 -1.30
N ILE A 191 -15.42 -14.35 -1.56
CA ILE A 191 -14.27 -15.23 -1.39
C ILE A 191 -13.55 -14.71 -0.16
N GLU A 192 -13.79 -15.36 0.98
CA GLU A 192 -13.03 -15.12 2.20
C GLU A 192 -11.66 -15.79 2.09
N GLN A 193 -10.64 -15.08 2.53
CA GLN A 193 -9.24 -15.51 2.45
C GLN A 193 -8.56 -15.38 3.82
N ILE A 194 -7.24 -15.55 3.86
CA ILE A 194 -6.49 -15.39 5.12
C ILE A 194 -6.49 -13.94 5.61
N GLU A 195 -6.44 -13.75 6.93
CA GLU A 195 -6.24 -12.45 7.58
C GLU A 195 -7.25 -11.36 7.17
N ASN A 196 -8.53 -11.75 7.09
CA ASN A 196 -9.67 -10.88 6.72
C ASN A 196 -9.63 -10.33 5.29
N ALA A 197 -8.72 -10.82 4.44
CA ALA A 197 -8.80 -10.53 3.03
C ALA A 197 -10.10 -11.11 2.46
N ARG A 198 -10.80 -10.31 1.67
CA ARG A 198 -12.08 -10.68 1.07
C ARG A 198 -12.19 -10.12 -0.32
N ILE A 199 -12.76 -10.90 -1.23
CA ILE A 199 -13.18 -10.41 -2.54
C ILE A 199 -14.66 -10.67 -2.70
N HIS A 200 -15.44 -9.62 -2.93
CA HIS A 200 -16.86 -9.73 -3.21
C HIS A 200 -17.12 -9.42 -4.68
N ILE A 201 -17.64 -10.43 -5.37
CA ILE A 201 -17.99 -10.37 -6.79
C ILE A 201 -19.46 -9.94 -6.89
N PRO A 202 -19.78 -8.91 -7.68
CA PRO A 202 -21.14 -8.36 -7.77
C PRO A 202 -22.10 -9.31 -8.51
N VAL A 203 -23.40 -8.96 -8.49
CA VAL A 203 -24.49 -9.76 -9.07
C VAL A 203 -24.37 -9.89 -10.60
N ASN A 204 -24.00 -8.80 -11.28
CA ASN A 204 -23.85 -8.78 -12.74
C ASN A 204 -22.51 -8.14 -13.12
N PHE A 205 -21.68 -8.87 -13.86
CA PHE A 205 -20.49 -8.33 -14.52
C PHE A 205 -20.44 -8.80 -15.97
N SER A 206 -19.93 -7.92 -16.85
CA SER A 206 -19.95 -8.17 -18.29
C SER A 206 -18.85 -9.15 -18.68
N SER A 207 -19.22 -10.17 -19.45
CA SER A 207 -18.28 -11.03 -20.15
C SER A 207 -18.91 -11.53 -21.46
N ASN A 208 -18.09 -11.92 -22.43
CA ASN A 208 -18.55 -12.51 -23.70
C ASN A 208 -18.95 -13.99 -23.57
N ILE A 209 -19.15 -14.47 -22.34
CA ILE A 209 -19.24 -15.89 -22.02
C ILE A 209 -20.69 -16.24 -21.73
N THR A 210 -21.12 -17.41 -22.19
CA THR A 210 -22.44 -17.92 -21.83
C THR A 210 -22.45 -18.37 -20.38
N ASN A 211 -23.50 -18.00 -19.67
CA ASN A 211 -23.71 -18.27 -18.26
C ASN A 211 -23.43 -19.72 -17.78
N ASN A 212 -23.64 -20.71 -18.65
CA ASN A 212 -23.45 -22.13 -18.33
C ASN A 212 -22.03 -22.67 -18.57
N THR A 213 -21.08 -21.86 -19.07
CA THR A 213 -19.72 -22.35 -19.25
C THR A 213 -19.07 -22.67 -17.91
N ILE A 214 -18.35 -23.80 -17.87
CA ILE A 214 -17.51 -24.15 -16.73
C ILE A 214 -16.21 -23.35 -16.83
N ILE A 215 -15.92 -22.61 -15.79
CA ILE A 215 -14.71 -21.79 -15.64
C ILE A 215 -14.00 -22.14 -14.34
N SER A 216 -12.76 -21.69 -14.22
CA SER A 216 -11.98 -21.82 -12.99
C SER A 216 -11.69 -20.45 -12.40
N LEU A 217 -12.11 -20.22 -11.17
CA LEU A 217 -11.77 -19.04 -10.41
C LEU A 217 -10.50 -19.31 -9.63
N ARG A 218 -9.49 -18.47 -9.84
CA ARG A 218 -8.21 -18.50 -9.14
C ARG A 218 -8.07 -17.25 -8.31
N SER A 219 -7.84 -17.40 -7.01
CA SER A 219 -7.47 -16.27 -6.15
C SER A 219 -6.22 -16.57 -5.36
N ILE A 220 -5.33 -15.59 -5.26
CA ILE A 220 -4.00 -15.72 -4.67
C ILE A 220 -3.79 -14.53 -3.73
N ILE A 221 -3.28 -14.79 -2.53
CA ILE A 221 -2.71 -13.75 -1.67
C ILE A 221 -1.22 -13.98 -1.53
N GLU A 222 -0.46 -12.90 -1.64
CA GLU A 222 0.97 -12.90 -1.33
C GLU A 222 1.24 -12.02 -0.10
N PRO A 223 2.17 -12.43 0.78
CA PRO A 223 2.48 -11.70 2.01
C PRO A 223 3.09 -10.31 1.77
N LEU A 224 3.72 -10.14 0.59
CA LEU A 224 4.34 -8.90 0.13
C LEU A 224 3.87 -8.59 -1.29
N ALA A 225 3.41 -7.36 -1.51
CA ALA A 225 3.23 -6.84 -2.85
C ALA A 225 4.56 -6.84 -3.62
N SER A 226 4.54 -6.90 -4.94
CA SER A 226 5.76 -6.68 -5.72
C SER A 226 6.27 -5.27 -5.50
N ALA A 227 7.58 -5.15 -5.23
CA ALA A 227 8.22 -3.85 -5.24
C ALA A 227 8.24 -3.31 -6.67
N ASP A 228 7.89 -2.04 -6.84
CA ASP A 228 7.99 -1.35 -8.12
C ASP A 228 8.83 -0.07 -7.98
N LYS A 229 8.87 0.72 -9.04
CA LYS A 229 9.58 2.01 -9.05
C LYS A 229 8.73 3.16 -8.48
N SER A 230 7.49 2.92 -8.06
CA SER A 230 6.53 3.98 -7.75
C SER A 230 6.47 4.33 -6.26
N GLN A 231 5.97 5.54 -5.95
CA GLN A 231 5.74 6.02 -4.59
C GLN A 231 4.40 5.50 -4.00
N SER A 232 4.01 4.27 -4.34
CA SER A 232 2.72 3.68 -3.98
C SER A 232 2.61 3.28 -2.49
N ASN A 233 3.68 3.42 -1.69
CA ASN A 233 3.69 3.12 -0.25
C ASN A 233 3.07 1.74 0.09
N THR A 234 3.30 0.75 -0.76
CA THR A 234 2.77 -0.63 -0.64
C THR A 234 3.57 -1.49 0.33
N ASN A 235 4.60 -0.91 0.96
CA ASN A 235 5.55 -1.59 1.84
C ASN A 235 4.90 -2.37 2.96
N PHE A 236 3.69 -2.02 3.42
CA PHE A 236 2.98 -2.73 4.51
C PHE A 236 1.66 -3.36 4.05
N SER A 237 1.53 -3.62 2.75
CA SER A 237 0.36 -4.28 2.18
C SER A 237 0.68 -5.68 1.69
N ARG A 238 -0.39 -6.47 1.57
CA ARG A 238 -0.42 -7.71 0.79
C ARG A 238 -0.82 -7.42 -0.64
N SER A 239 -0.51 -8.35 -1.54
CA SER A 239 -1.13 -8.39 -2.86
C SER A 239 -2.22 -9.44 -2.89
N ILE A 240 -3.30 -9.13 -3.59
CA ILE A 240 -4.43 -10.03 -3.82
C ILE A 240 -4.66 -10.09 -5.33
N SER A 241 -4.57 -11.28 -5.91
CA SER A 241 -4.89 -11.51 -7.32
C SER A 241 -6.18 -12.30 -7.43
N LEU A 242 -7.03 -11.91 -8.38
CA LEU A 242 -8.20 -12.69 -8.77
C LEU A 242 -8.21 -12.81 -10.28
N SER A 243 -8.23 -14.05 -10.78
CA SER A 243 -8.42 -14.32 -12.19
C SER A 243 -9.45 -15.40 -12.44
N ILE A 244 -10.14 -15.26 -13.56
CA ILE A 244 -11.13 -16.22 -14.04
C ILE A 244 -10.57 -16.83 -15.31
N LEU A 245 -10.54 -18.15 -15.35
CA LEU A 245 -9.86 -18.92 -16.36
C LEU A 245 -10.86 -19.73 -17.17
N ASP A 246 -10.67 -19.76 -18.48
CA ASP A 246 -11.42 -20.64 -19.37
C ASP A 246 -10.99 -22.12 -19.21
N GLN A 247 -11.59 -23.00 -20.02
CA GLN A 247 -11.25 -24.43 -20.05
C GLN A 247 -9.81 -24.72 -20.51
N TYR A 248 -9.14 -23.76 -21.13
CA TYR A 248 -7.76 -23.84 -21.59
C TYR A 248 -6.77 -23.10 -20.66
N ASN A 249 -7.25 -22.64 -19.49
CA ASN A 249 -6.51 -21.83 -18.52
C ASN A 249 -6.08 -20.44 -19.01
N HIS A 250 -6.72 -19.90 -20.04
CA HIS A 250 -6.52 -18.50 -20.42
C HIS A 250 -7.37 -17.59 -19.53
N GLU A 251 -6.78 -16.47 -19.12
CA GLU A 251 -7.49 -15.45 -18.34
C GLU A 251 -8.57 -14.79 -19.20
N LEU A 252 -9.78 -14.75 -18.65
CA LEU A 252 -10.93 -14.13 -19.26
C LEU A 252 -11.02 -12.68 -18.79
N PRO A 253 -10.99 -11.70 -19.70
CA PRO A 253 -11.15 -10.30 -19.33
C PRO A 253 -12.56 -10.08 -18.80
N ILE A 254 -12.66 -9.59 -17.58
CA ILE A 254 -13.93 -9.28 -16.93
C ILE A 254 -13.95 -7.80 -16.61
N GLN A 255 -15.05 -7.15 -17.00
CA GLN A 255 -15.30 -5.76 -16.69
C GLN A 255 -16.61 -5.64 -15.89
N ALA A 256 -16.47 -5.16 -14.67
CA ALA A 256 -17.56 -4.69 -13.83
C ALA A 256 -18.02 -3.30 -14.28
N THR A 257 -19.33 -3.06 -14.19
CA THR A 257 -19.91 -1.74 -14.48
C THR A 257 -19.74 -0.80 -13.29
N VAL A 258 -19.81 0.52 -13.54
CA VAL A 258 -19.70 1.54 -12.49
C VAL A 258 -20.74 1.36 -11.36
N THR A 259 -21.89 0.76 -11.66
CA THR A 259 -22.96 0.47 -10.70
C THR A 259 -22.75 -0.82 -9.89
N ASN A 260 -21.88 -1.72 -10.35
CA ASN A 260 -21.66 -3.06 -9.79
C ASN A 260 -20.16 -3.30 -9.71
N LEU A 261 -19.51 -2.63 -8.76
CA LEU A 261 -18.07 -2.73 -8.58
C LEU A 261 -17.68 -4.00 -7.83
N ILE A 262 -16.49 -4.50 -8.12
CA ILE A 262 -15.86 -5.59 -7.38
C ILE A 262 -15.28 -4.98 -6.10
N GLU A 263 -15.73 -5.46 -4.95
CA GLU A 263 -15.24 -5.00 -3.65
C GLU A 263 -14.12 -5.91 -3.17
N LEU A 264 -13.03 -5.32 -2.71
CA LEU A 264 -11.83 -5.97 -2.23
C LEU A 264 -11.49 -5.44 -0.84
N ILE A 265 -11.24 -6.33 0.12
CA ILE A 265 -10.64 -5.99 1.42
C ILE A 265 -9.20 -6.47 1.39
N ILE A 266 -8.27 -5.51 1.37
CA ILE A 266 -6.83 -5.77 1.34
C ILE A 266 -6.26 -5.55 2.74
N PRO A 267 -5.85 -6.61 3.45
CA PRO A 267 -5.29 -6.48 4.78
C PRO A 267 -3.86 -5.93 4.74
N ARG A 268 -3.47 -5.25 5.82
CA ARG A 268 -2.10 -4.80 6.05
C ARG A 268 -1.25 -5.94 6.59
N ASP A 269 0.07 -5.73 6.62
CA ASP A 269 0.98 -6.62 7.33
C ASP A 269 0.56 -6.72 8.82
N PRO A 270 0.34 -7.92 9.37
CA PRO A 270 0.01 -8.08 10.79
C PRO A 270 1.12 -7.58 11.73
N ASN A 271 2.35 -7.48 11.25
CA ASN A 271 3.50 -6.95 12.00
C ASN A 271 3.67 -5.43 11.86
N LEU A 272 2.76 -4.74 11.16
CA LEU A 272 2.77 -3.29 11.04
C LEU A 272 2.60 -2.66 12.43
N ILE A 273 3.65 -1.98 12.90
CA ILE A 273 3.56 -1.13 14.08
C ILE A 273 2.93 0.20 13.65
N ILE A 274 1.71 0.44 14.09
CA ILE A 274 1.00 1.68 13.78
C ILE A 274 1.53 2.78 14.69
N PRO A 275 2.02 3.90 14.14
CA PRO A 275 2.41 5.05 14.95
C PRO A 275 1.29 5.47 15.93
N PRO A 276 1.65 5.85 17.16
CA PRO A 276 0.69 6.38 18.12
C PRO A 276 0.10 7.69 17.62
N MET A 277 -1.07 8.05 18.15
CA MET A 277 -1.68 9.35 17.86
C MET A 277 -0.82 10.49 18.45
N VAL A 278 -0.84 11.64 17.80
CA VAL A 278 -0.12 12.84 18.26
C VAL A 278 -1.01 13.61 19.22
N LEU A 279 -0.53 13.87 20.43
CA LEU A 279 -1.22 14.70 21.42
C LEU A 279 -1.13 16.18 21.03
N GLU A 280 -2.28 16.85 21.04
CA GLU A 280 -2.43 18.27 20.73
C GLU A 280 -2.71 19.06 21.99
N ASN A 281 -1.72 19.86 22.39
CA ASN A 281 -1.74 20.67 23.61
C ASN A 281 -2.49 22.01 23.42
N VAL A 282 -3.73 21.93 22.98
CA VAL A 282 -4.58 23.07 22.66
C VAL A 282 -5.12 23.82 23.88
N THR A 283 -4.90 23.36 25.11
CA THR A 283 -5.30 24.11 26.31
C THR A 283 -4.19 25.02 26.84
N SER A 284 -2.92 24.77 26.48
CA SER A 284 -1.76 25.44 27.09
C SER A 284 -1.18 26.61 26.31
N PHE A 285 -1.61 26.85 25.07
CA PHE A 285 -1.13 28.01 24.30
C PHE A 285 -1.72 29.33 24.84
N ASN A 286 -1.00 30.44 24.67
CA ASN A 286 -1.45 31.76 25.15
C ASN A 286 -2.81 32.15 24.56
N GLU A 287 -3.58 32.97 25.28
CA GLU A 287 -4.92 33.49 24.92
C GLU A 287 -5.04 34.08 23.49
N PHE A 288 -3.94 34.41 22.82
CA PHE A 288 -3.92 34.97 21.46
C PHE A 288 -4.13 33.94 20.34
N SER A 289 -3.64 32.68 20.48
CA SER A 289 -3.89 31.63 19.47
C SER A 289 -5.28 31.01 19.59
N HIS A 290 -5.83 31.01 20.82
CA HIS A 290 -7.20 30.55 21.10
C HIS A 290 -8.29 31.58 20.79
N ASN A 291 -7.95 32.71 20.17
CA ASN A 291 -8.91 33.76 19.81
C ASN A 291 -9.32 33.69 18.32
N GLN A 292 -9.25 32.50 17.73
CA GLN A 292 -9.59 32.24 16.33
C GLN A 292 -10.93 31.51 16.22
N LEU A 293 -11.51 31.46 15.01
CA LEU A 293 -12.75 30.73 14.75
C LEU A 293 -12.54 29.21 14.65
N PHE A 294 -11.35 28.80 14.20
CA PHE A 294 -10.93 27.39 14.05
C PHE A 294 -9.46 27.24 14.38
N HIS A 295 -9.08 26.07 14.91
CA HIS A 295 -7.68 25.67 15.01
C HIS A 295 -7.28 24.96 13.72
N LEU A 296 -6.60 25.71 12.85
CA LEU A 296 -6.29 25.33 11.48
C LEU A 296 -4.91 24.67 11.36
N LYS A 297 -4.85 23.60 10.58
CA LYS A 297 -3.64 22.82 10.36
C LYS A 297 -3.47 22.45 8.90
N TYR A 298 -2.22 22.44 8.48
CA TYR A 298 -1.84 22.19 7.09
C TYR A 298 -1.21 20.80 6.92
N ILE A 299 -1.63 20.09 5.87
CA ILE A 299 -1.07 18.80 5.49
C ILE A 299 -0.72 18.83 4.00
N ASN A 300 0.49 18.38 3.68
CA ASN A 300 0.87 18.08 2.31
C ASN A 300 0.38 16.67 1.93
N ILE A 301 -0.39 16.58 0.84
CA ILE A 301 -0.95 15.35 0.29
C ILE A 301 -0.52 15.12 -1.16
N SER A 302 0.49 15.85 -1.64
CA SER A 302 1.00 15.74 -2.99
C SER A 302 1.40 14.30 -3.30
N SER A 303 0.69 13.69 -4.24
CA SER A 303 0.92 12.33 -4.69
C SER A 303 0.70 12.23 -6.19
N THR A 304 1.47 11.37 -6.85
CA THR A 304 1.22 10.98 -8.24
C THR A 304 0.03 10.04 -8.36
N PHE A 305 -0.43 9.45 -7.26
CA PHE A 305 -1.52 8.49 -7.21
C PHE A 305 -2.76 9.07 -6.53
N ALA A 306 -3.92 8.53 -6.90
CA ALA A 306 -5.17 8.80 -6.20
C ALA A 306 -5.14 8.16 -4.80
N ILE A 307 -5.14 9.00 -3.76
CA ILE A 307 -5.07 8.59 -2.36
C ILE A 307 -6.26 9.13 -1.58
N SER A 308 -6.79 8.36 -0.65
CA SER A 308 -7.77 8.85 0.34
C SER A 308 -7.06 9.37 1.59
N ILE A 309 -7.76 10.19 2.37
CA ILE A 309 -7.27 10.74 3.64
C ILE A 309 -8.22 10.33 4.76
N HIS A 310 -7.64 9.92 5.87
CA HIS A 310 -8.36 9.47 7.05
C HIS A 310 -7.92 10.29 8.25
N PHE A 311 -8.90 10.83 8.97
CA PHE A 311 -8.71 11.51 10.23
C PHE A 311 -9.25 10.62 11.35
N GLU A 312 -8.42 10.37 12.36
CA GLU A 312 -8.82 9.75 13.62
C GLU A 312 -8.51 10.73 14.75
N ILE A 313 -9.52 11.08 15.54
CA ILE A 313 -9.40 12.04 16.64
C ILE A 313 -9.85 11.36 17.94
N GLY A 314 -8.95 11.28 18.91
CA GLY A 314 -9.18 10.75 20.24
C GLY A 314 -9.39 11.88 21.24
N PRO A 315 -10.64 12.26 21.57
CA PRO A 315 -10.86 13.29 22.59
C PRO A 315 -10.50 12.78 23.97
N LEU A 316 -9.73 13.55 24.76
CA LEU A 316 -9.45 13.19 26.15
C LEU A 316 -10.71 13.28 27.03
N ASN A 317 -11.66 14.15 26.65
CA ASN A 317 -12.99 14.20 27.23
C ASN A 317 -14.04 13.75 26.21
N LYS A 318 -14.56 12.54 26.41
CA LYS A 318 -15.55 11.88 25.53
C LYS A 318 -16.92 12.56 25.47
N ARG A 319 -17.16 13.59 26.29
CA ARG A 319 -18.41 14.38 26.28
C ARG A 319 -18.36 15.58 25.34
N LEU A 320 -17.18 15.92 24.82
CA LEU A 320 -17.01 17.05 23.93
C LEU A 320 -17.43 16.70 22.51
N ALA A 321 -17.95 17.70 21.82
CA ALA A 321 -18.20 17.64 20.39
C ALA A 321 -17.32 18.64 19.65
N TYR A 322 -17.07 18.35 18.37
CA TYR A 322 -16.26 19.22 17.53
C TYR A 322 -16.94 19.48 16.18
N LEU A 323 -16.79 20.70 15.68
CA LEU A 323 -17.02 21.03 14.29
C LEU A 323 -15.71 20.87 13.52
N PHE A 324 -15.72 20.00 12.53
CA PHE A 324 -14.62 19.79 11.61
C PHE A 324 -14.94 20.41 10.27
N ILE A 325 -13.97 21.14 9.70
CA ILE A 325 -14.05 21.72 8.36
C ILE A 325 -12.76 21.45 7.62
N TYR A 326 -12.79 21.42 6.30
CA TYR A 326 -11.56 21.46 5.52
C TYR A 326 -11.73 22.18 4.18
N LYS A 327 -10.57 22.53 3.61
CA LYS A 327 -10.43 23.04 2.25
C LYS A 327 -9.12 22.57 1.63
N PHE A 328 -9.14 22.25 0.34
CA PHE A 328 -7.96 21.93 -0.44
C PHE A 328 -7.22 23.18 -0.92
N ASP A 329 -5.90 23.11 -0.86
CA ASP A 329 -4.92 24.09 -1.36
C ASP A 329 -5.00 25.52 -0.81
N HIS A 330 -6.04 25.83 -0.04
CA HIS A 330 -6.33 27.14 0.52
C HIS A 330 -6.86 27.01 1.94
N SER A 331 -6.74 28.09 2.71
CA SER A 331 -7.25 28.15 4.07
C SER A 331 -8.80 28.19 4.06
N PRO A 332 -9.48 27.35 4.86
CA PRO A 332 -10.94 27.39 4.97
C PRO A 332 -11.37 28.64 5.76
N ILE A 333 -12.42 29.32 5.26
CA ILE A 333 -13.04 30.46 5.94
C ILE A 333 -14.53 30.18 6.05
N LEU A 334 -15.03 30.06 7.28
CA LEU A 334 -16.45 29.90 7.57
C LEU A 334 -16.87 30.94 8.60
N ASN A 335 -17.64 31.94 8.15
CA ASN A 335 -18.27 32.98 8.96
C ASN A 335 -19.61 33.40 8.31
N SER A 336 -20.36 34.32 8.93
CA SER A 336 -21.67 34.73 8.42
C SER A 336 -21.66 35.40 7.05
N LEU A 337 -20.50 35.90 6.60
CA LEU A 337 -20.34 36.62 5.33
C LEU A 337 -19.67 35.77 4.25
N ILE A 338 -18.84 34.80 4.63
CA ILE A 338 -17.95 34.05 3.74
C ILE A 338 -18.06 32.56 4.10
N ASN A 339 -18.42 31.78 3.09
CA ASN A 339 -18.42 30.32 3.15
C ASN A 339 -17.46 29.76 2.10
N GLN A 340 -16.17 29.73 2.43
CA GLN A 340 -15.09 29.18 1.62
C GLN A 340 -14.54 27.93 2.30
N ILE A 341 -15.32 26.85 2.27
CA ILE A 341 -14.91 25.51 2.69
C ILE A 341 -15.27 24.53 1.58
N ASP A 342 -14.66 23.36 1.58
CA ASP A 342 -15.06 22.31 0.65
C ASP A 342 -16.10 21.40 1.32
N GLU A 343 -15.82 20.90 2.52
CA GLU A 343 -16.80 20.18 3.35
C GLU A 343 -16.59 20.37 4.85
N TRP A 344 -17.55 19.85 5.61
CA TRP A 344 -17.59 19.89 7.07
C TRP A 344 -18.28 18.65 7.64
N THR A 345 -18.07 18.39 8.93
CA THR A 345 -18.84 17.40 9.68
C THR A 345 -18.89 17.77 11.16
N LEU A 346 -19.86 17.18 11.88
CA LEU A 346 -19.97 17.27 13.33
C LEU A 346 -19.52 15.96 13.96
N PHE A 347 -18.59 16.07 14.90
CA PHE A 347 -18.20 14.98 15.77
C PHE A 347 -18.93 15.11 17.10
N CYS A 348 -20.11 14.53 17.19
CA CYS A 348 -20.89 14.50 18.43
C CYS A 348 -20.55 13.27 19.27
N PRO A 349 -20.71 13.29 20.61
CA PRO A 349 -20.41 12.15 21.48
C PRO A 349 -21.04 10.81 21.06
N SER A 350 -22.20 10.85 20.40
CA SER A 350 -22.87 9.67 19.84
C SER A 350 -22.15 9.05 18.63
N ASN A 351 -21.29 9.80 17.94
CA ASN A 351 -20.49 9.35 16.80
C ASN A 351 -19.18 8.67 17.20
N LEU A 352 -18.85 8.61 18.49
CA LEU A 352 -17.65 7.90 18.95
C LEU A 352 -17.73 6.43 18.55
N THR A 353 -16.66 5.95 17.91
CA THR A 353 -16.50 4.53 17.65
C THR A 353 -16.31 3.75 18.94
N ASN A 354 -16.34 2.41 18.85
CA ASN A 354 -16.06 1.54 20.01
C ASN A 354 -14.67 1.79 20.61
N ASP A 355 -13.71 2.25 19.81
CA ASP A 355 -12.36 2.63 20.23
C ASP A 355 -12.29 4.05 20.81
N SER A 356 -13.44 4.71 21.02
CA SER A 356 -13.55 6.08 21.51
C SER A 356 -12.87 7.11 20.60
N LEU A 357 -12.95 6.91 19.29
CA LEU A 357 -12.40 7.82 18.29
C LEU A 357 -13.51 8.45 17.45
N TYR A 358 -13.32 9.69 17.06
CA TYR A 358 -14.02 10.28 15.92
C TYR A 358 -13.24 9.98 14.65
N THR A 359 -13.95 9.58 13.59
CA THR A 359 -13.33 9.22 12.31
C THR A 359 -13.96 10.02 11.18
N TYR A 360 -13.13 10.51 10.26
CA TYR A 360 -13.60 11.14 9.02
C TYR A 360 -12.77 10.70 7.83
N PHE A 361 -13.47 10.41 6.74
CA PHE A 361 -12.91 9.81 5.53
C PHE A 361 -13.15 10.73 4.34
N ILE A 362 -12.07 11.05 3.62
CA ILE A 362 -12.11 11.74 2.34
C ILE A 362 -11.70 10.74 1.27
N ASP A 363 -12.62 10.44 0.35
CA ASP A 363 -12.37 9.50 -0.73
C ASP A 363 -11.26 9.97 -1.69
N ASN A 364 -10.70 9.01 -2.41
CA ASN A 364 -9.58 9.25 -3.30
C ASN A 364 -9.96 9.97 -4.60
N GLN A 365 -11.24 10.16 -4.93
CA GLN A 365 -11.63 10.96 -6.10
C GLN A 365 -11.54 12.46 -5.79
N ARG A 366 -11.83 12.83 -4.54
CA ARG A 366 -11.82 14.23 -4.08
C ARG A 366 -10.42 14.81 -3.90
N THR A 367 -9.42 13.98 -3.71
CA THR A 367 -8.04 14.40 -3.47
C THR A 367 -7.22 14.51 -4.76
N ILE A 368 -7.73 13.98 -5.88
CA ILE A 368 -7.02 14.00 -7.17
C ILE A 368 -6.78 15.44 -7.60
N GLY A 369 -5.54 15.74 -7.96
CA GLY A 369 -5.13 17.07 -8.45
C GLY A 369 -4.86 18.09 -7.35
N HIS A 370 -5.09 17.76 -6.08
CA HIS A 370 -4.79 18.61 -4.94
C HIS A 370 -3.42 18.28 -4.34
N GLN A 371 -2.72 19.30 -3.86
CA GLN A 371 -1.39 19.15 -3.27
C GLN A 371 -1.42 19.23 -1.75
N SER A 372 -2.44 19.88 -1.20
CA SER A 372 -2.56 20.09 0.24
C SER A 372 -3.99 20.17 0.71
N ILE A 373 -4.17 19.90 2.00
CA ILE A 373 -5.42 20.09 2.70
C ILE A 373 -5.17 20.93 3.95
N VAL A 374 -6.00 21.94 4.15
CA VAL A 374 -6.07 22.69 5.40
C VAL A 374 -7.36 22.31 6.09
N TYR A 375 -7.26 21.72 7.28
CA TYR A 375 -8.40 21.33 8.08
C TYR A 375 -8.47 22.16 9.37
N GLY A 376 -9.68 22.33 9.88
CA GLY A 376 -9.97 23.09 11.08
C GLY A 376 -10.80 22.28 12.06
N LEU A 377 -10.46 22.38 13.34
CA LEU A 377 -11.28 21.88 14.44
C LEU A 377 -11.71 23.03 15.34
N ARG A 378 -12.97 23.01 15.74
CA ARG A 378 -13.56 23.89 16.76
C ARG A 378 -14.29 23.03 17.78
N GLU A 379 -14.03 23.26 19.06
CA GLU A 379 -14.82 22.66 20.15
C GLU A 379 -16.18 23.37 20.26
N LEU A 380 -17.26 22.60 20.36
CA LEU A 380 -18.61 23.11 20.53
C LEU A 380 -18.95 23.31 22.00
N ASN A 381 -19.67 24.39 22.31
CA ASN A 381 -20.18 24.63 23.66
C ASN A 381 -21.41 23.74 23.96
N LEU A 382 -21.83 23.67 25.22
CA LEU A 382 -22.93 22.79 25.62
C LEU A 382 -24.25 23.08 24.89
N THR A 383 -24.59 24.35 24.66
CA THR A 383 -25.81 24.73 23.94
C THR A 383 -25.76 24.35 22.45
N GLU A 384 -24.58 24.46 21.83
CA GLU A 384 -24.33 24.02 20.46
C GLU A 384 -24.38 22.50 20.36
N ILE A 385 -23.85 21.77 21.35
CA ILE A 385 -23.94 20.31 21.40
C ILE A 385 -25.41 19.88 21.48
N GLU A 386 -26.16 20.45 22.43
CA GLU A 386 -27.58 20.13 22.59
C GLU A 386 -28.37 20.39 21.31
N TYR A 387 -28.10 21.51 20.63
CA TYR A 387 -28.83 21.88 19.42
C TYR A 387 -28.38 21.08 18.18
N PHE A 388 -27.08 21.02 17.90
CA PHE A 388 -26.55 20.43 16.68
C PHE A 388 -26.47 18.90 16.73
N CYS A 389 -26.19 18.31 17.90
CA CYS A 389 -26.09 16.86 18.01
C CYS A 389 -27.44 16.16 18.17
N SER A 390 -28.51 16.88 18.59
CA SER A 390 -29.86 16.31 18.62
C SER A 390 -30.58 16.38 17.27
N ASN A 391 -30.20 17.33 16.41
CA ASN A 391 -30.88 17.61 15.16
C ASN A 391 -30.20 16.89 13.98
N GLN A 392 -30.68 15.69 13.66
CA GLN A 392 -30.12 14.87 12.58
C GLN A 392 -30.34 15.44 11.16
N SER A 393 -31.09 16.54 11.03
CA SER A 393 -31.50 17.14 9.75
C SER A 393 -30.70 18.37 9.34
N ILE A 394 -29.56 18.64 9.96
CA ILE A 394 -28.73 19.80 9.61
C ILE A 394 -28.02 19.55 8.27
N THR A 395 -28.42 20.30 7.25
CA THR A 395 -27.82 20.23 5.90
C THR A 395 -26.75 21.28 5.65
N ASN A 396 -26.70 22.35 6.47
CA ASN A 396 -25.79 23.48 6.32
C ASN A 396 -24.81 23.54 7.49
N PRO A 397 -23.56 23.94 7.26
CA PRO A 397 -22.59 24.06 8.34
C PRO A 397 -23.10 25.05 9.39
N PRO A 398 -22.94 24.75 10.69
CA PRO A 398 -23.22 25.71 11.74
C PRO A 398 -22.30 26.92 11.53
N ILE A 399 -22.89 28.06 11.16
CA ILE A 399 -22.16 29.32 10.94
C ILE A 399 -21.72 29.83 12.31
N THR A 400 -20.43 30.09 12.48
CA THR A 400 -19.88 30.58 13.75
C THR A 400 -19.03 31.82 13.52
N ASP A 401 -19.50 32.97 14.00
CA ASP A 401 -18.67 34.19 14.10
C ASP A 401 -18.01 34.32 15.48
N GLU A 402 -18.38 33.42 16.39
CA GLU A 402 -17.88 33.42 17.75
C GLU A 402 -16.53 32.73 17.83
N ARG A 403 -15.62 33.33 18.59
CA ARG A 403 -14.35 32.69 18.94
C ARG A 403 -14.60 31.51 19.87
N PHE A 404 -13.71 30.53 19.85
CA PHE A 404 -13.84 29.34 20.66
C PHE A 404 -12.56 29.07 21.44
N HIS A 405 -12.70 28.37 22.56
CA HIS A 405 -11.57 27.93 23.38
C HIS A 405 -11.70 26.43 23.60
N PHE A 406 -10.59 25.69 23.46
CA PHE A 406 -10.57 24.29 23.83
C PHE A 406 -10.57 24.15 25.35
N THR A 407 -11.49 23.35 25.87
CA THR A 407 -11.50 22.99 27.30
C THR A 407 -10.69 21.75 27.59
N SER A 408 -10.38 20.95 26.56
CA SER A 408 -9.58 19.73 26.66
C SER A 408 -8.65 19.56 25.46
N ASN A 409 -7.49 18.99 25.73
CA ASN A 409 -6.62 18.46 24.68
C ASN A 409 -7.26 17.25 24.00
N TYR A 410 -6.73 16.89 22.84
CA TYR A 410 -7.13 15.73 22.05
C TYR A 410 -5.90 15.09 21.39
N GLU A 411 -6.02 13.83 21.02
CA GLU A 411 -5.04 13.12 20.21
C GLU A 411 -5.55 13.03 18.77
N ILE A 412 -4.65 13.05 17.80
CA ILE A 412 -5.02 12.93 16.39
C ILE A 412 -4.01 12.09 15.62
N ARG A 413 -4.52 11.28 14.71
CA ARG A 413 -3.75 10.54 13.72
C ARG A 413 -4.38 10.75 12.36
N ILE A 414 -3.53 11.02 11.38
CA ILE A 414 -3.95 11.25 10.01
C ILE A 414 -3.11 10.32 9.14
N TYR A 415 -3.76 9.57 8.28
CA TYR A 415 -3.08 8.65 7.38
C TYR A 415 -3.73 8.67 6.01
N THR A 416 -2.94 8.31 5.01
CA THR A 416 -3.40 8.15 3.65
C THR A 416 -3.48 6.68 3.29
N SER A 417 -4.43 6.37 2.41
CA SER A 417 -4.53 5.04 1.83
C SER A 417 -4.86 5.09 0.35
N GLY A 418 -4.25 4.21 -0.43
CA GLY A 418 -4.51 4.07 -1.86
C GLY A 418 -4.88 2.64 -2.20
N CYS A 419 -5.64 2.48 -3.29
CA CYS A 419 -5.88 1.21 -3.93
C CYS A 419 -5.09 1.18 -5.24
N TYR A 420 -4.37 0.10 -5.49
CA TYR A 420 -3.55 -0.03 -6.69
C TYR A 420 -3.78 -1.35 -7.37
N TYR A 421 -3.66 -1.35 -8.69
CA TYR A 421 -3.62 -2.55 -9.50
C TYR A 421 -2.30 -2.63 -10.28
N LEU A 422 -1.88 -3.85 -10.60
CA LEU A 422 -0.68 -4.09 -11.39
C LEU A 422 -1.03 -4.06 -12.88
N ASP A 423 -0.41 -3.15 -13.63
CA ASP A 423 -0.61 -3.06 -15.08
C ASP A 423 0.19 -4.11 -15.86
N SER A 424 0.04 -4.14 -17.19
CA SER A 424 0.77 -5.04 -18.08
C SER A 424 2.29 -4.85 -18.04
N ASN A 425 2.77 -3.69 -17.57
CA ASN A 425 4.20 -3.37 -17.43
C ASN A 425 4.76 -3.74 -16.05
N ASN A 426 3.97 -4.40 -15.20
CA ASN A 426 4.30 -4.70 -13.80
C ASN A 426 4.56 -3.45 -12.95
N THR A 427 3.79 -2.39 -13.18
CA THR A 427 3.82 -1.14 -12.41
C THR A 427 2.49 -0.93 -11.68
N TRP A 428 2.54 -0.38 -10.46
CA TRP A 428 1.32 -0.06 -9.73
C TRP A 428 0.65 1.18 -10.31
N GLN A 429 -0.64 1.07 -10.56
CA GLN A 429 -1.51 2.14 -11.06
C GLN A 429 -2.71 2.31 -10.13
N SER A 430 -3.26 3.52 -10.06
CA SER A 430 -4.41 3.85 -9.18
C SER A 430 -5.67 4.26 -9.94
N ASP A 431 -5.60 4.39 -11.25
CA ASP A 431 -6.73 4.86 -12.06
C ASP A 431 -7.88 3.85 -12.07
N GLY A 432 -9.10 4.37 -12.08
CA GLY A 432 -10.32 3.54 -12.07
C GLY A 432 -10.58 2.79 -10.76
N LEU A 433 -9.76 2.97 -9.72
CA LEU A 433 -9.96 2.38 -8.40
C LEU A 433 -10.51 3.39 -7.41
N LEU A 434 -11.39 2.93 -6.52
CA LEU A 434 -11.94 3.74 -5.43
C LEU A 434 -11.54 3.16 -4.09
N VAL A 435 -11.20 4.02 -3.14
CA VAL A 435 -11.05 3.63 -1.74
C VAL A 435 -12.40 3.76 -1.06
N GLY A 436 -12.78 2.74 -0.29
CA GLY A 436 -14.04 2.69 0.44
C GLY A 436 -13.93 3.19 1.89
N PRO A 437 -15.07 3.59 2.49
CA PRO A 437 -15.14 4.15 3.84
C PRO A 437 -14.88 3.14 4.95
N LEU A 438 -14.91 1.82 4.68
CA LEU A 438 -14.54 0.79 5.67
C LEU A 438 -13.03 0.61 5.83
N THR A 439 -12.23 1.42 5.12
CA THR A 439 -10.77 1.46 5.25
C THR A 439 -10.36 1.96 6.62
N ASN A 440 -9.40 1.28 7.24
CA ASN A 440 -8.80 1.67 8.51
C ASN A 440 -7.30 1.34 8.52
N HIS A 441 -6.63 1.56 9.65
CA HIS A 441 -5.20 1.28 9.80
C HIS A 441 -4.81 -0.21 9.70
N ARG A 442 -5.77 -1.15 9.68
CA ARG A 442 -5.54 -2.61 9.54
C ARG A 442 -5.86 -3.16 8.15
N GLN A 443 -6.71 -2.48 7.37
CA GLN A 443 -7.14 -2.96 6.05
C GLN A 443 -7.64 -1.82 5.17
N THR A 444 -7.56 -2.00 3.86
CA THR A 444 -8.09 -1.07 2.86
C THR A 444 -9.26 -1.72 2.13
N GLN A 445 -10.38 -1.02 2.08
CA GLN A 445 -11.50 -1.37 1.20
C GLN A 445 -11.26 -0.72 -0.15
N CYS A 446 -11.26 -1.52 -1.21
CA CYS A 446 -11.07 -1.07 -2.58
C CYS A 446 -12.24 -1.50 -3.45
N TYR A 447 -12.60 -0.66 -4.41
CA TYR A 447 -13.55 -0.99 -5.47
C TYR A 447 -12.87 -0.91 -6.82
N SER A 448 -13.15 -1.90 -7.67
CA SER A 448 -12.57 -2.02 -9.01
C SER A 448 -13.63 -2.35 -10.06
N THR A 449 -13.39 -1.89 -11.29
CA THR A 449 -14.14 -2.26 -12.50
C THR A 449 -13.50 -3.41 -13.27
N HIS A 450 -12.33 -3.90 -12.86
CA HIS A 450 -11.59 -4.94 -13.57
C HIS A 450 -10.97 -5.95 -12.60
N LEU A 451 -10.50 -7.08 -13.12
CA LEU A 451 -9.80 -8.11 -12.37
C LEU A 451 -8.33 -8.16 -12.77
N THR A 452 -7.44 -8.01 -11.79
CA THR A 452 -5.98 -8.08 -11.95
C THR A 452 -5.35 -8.51 -10.60
N THR A 453 -4.13 -8.05 -10.32
CA THR A 453 -3.51 -8.09 -9.01
C THR A 453 -3.65 -6.73 -8.35
N PHE A 454 -4.19 -6.72 -7.13
CA PHE A 454 -4.41 -5.52 -6.33
C PHE A 454 -3.48 -5.46 -5.13
N THR A 455 -3.22 -4.26 -4.66
CA THR A 455 -2.54 -3.97 -3.39
C THR A 455 -3.06 -2.65 -2.83
N SER A 456 -2.60 -2.28 -1.64
CA SER A 456 -2.98 -1.02 -1.01
C SER A 456 -1.76 -0.22 -0.51
N GLY A 457 -1.87 1.10 -0.56
CA GLY A 457 -0.88 2.02 0.00
C GLY A 457 -1.26 2.41 1.42
N PHE A 458 -0.31 2.51 2.34
CA PHE A 458 -0.53 3.04 3.68
C PHE A 458 0.58 4.02 4.03
N PHE A 459 0.21 5.19 4.52
CA PHE A 459 1.19 6.11 5.07
C PHE A 459 0.56 6.94 6.19
N VAL A 460 1.09 6.82 7.41
CA VAL A 460 0.74 7.73 8.49
C VAL A 460 1.52 9.03 8.29
N LEU A 461 0.79 10.13 8.20
CA LEU A 461 1.38 11.43 7.95
C LEU A 461 2.18 11.90 9.16
N PRO A 462 3.35 12.54 8.97
CA PRO A 462 4.13 13.09 10.05
C PRO A 462 3.39 14.25 10.73
N LYS A 463 3.94 14.74 11.85
CA LYS A 463 3.39 15.90 12.57
C LYS A 463 3.29 17.10 11.61
N TYR A 464 2.07 17.61 11.43
CA TYR A 464 1.73 18.72 10.55
C TYR A 464 2.25 20.06 11.10
N LEU A 465 2.30 21.07 10.22
CA LEU A 465 2.55 22.46 10.63
C LEU A 465 1.23 23.14 11.04
N ASP A 466 1.32 23.97 12.09
CA ASP A 466 0.26 24.90 12.47
C ASP A 466 0.24 26.06 11.46
N TRP A 467 -0.89 26.25 10.77
CA TRP A 467 -1.05 27.30 9.76
C TRP A 467 -1.09 28.71 10.39
N ASN A 468 -1.47 28.78 11.67
CA ASN A 468 -1.60 30.03 12.39
C ASN A 468 -0.29 30.51 13.01
N ASP A 469 0.74 29.67 13.01
CA ASP A 469 2.06 30.09 13.45
C ASP A 469 2.63 31.06 12.42
N LYS A 470 3.02 32.26 12.86
CA LYS A 470 3.50 33.35 12.00
C LYS A 470 4.79 32.99 11.25
N TYR A 471 5.45 31.91 11.67
CA TYR A 471 6.65 31.33 11.08
C TYR A 471 6.37 30.12 10.16
N SER A 472 5.11 29.74 9.93
CA SER A 472 4.74 28.56 9.11
C SER A 472 4.87 28.73 7.59
N LYS A 473 5.32 29.90 7.11
CA LYS A 473 5.57 30.15 5.68
C LYS A 473 6.77 29.40 5.08
N TYR A 474 7.50 28.61 5.87
CA TYR A 474 8.60 27.80 5.38
C TYR A 474 8.08 26.40 5.01
N VAL A 475 7.93 26.18 3.70
CA VAL A 475 7.48 24.91 3.12
C VAL A 475 8.60 23.88 3.25
N CYS A 476 8.34 22.77 3.96
CA CYS A 476 9.19 21.58 3.89
C CYS A 476 8.86 20.81 2.60
N VAL A 477 9.78 20.84 1.63
CA VAL A 477 9.73 19.96 0.46
C VAL A 477 10.35 18.62 0.84
N PRO A 478 9.75 17.46 0.51
CA PRO A 478 10.29 16.17 0.91
C PRO A 478 11.40 15.75 -0.05
N VAL A 479 12.61 16.25 0.16
CA VAL A 479 13.83 15.58 -0.34
C VAL A 479 14.91 15.66 0.73
N GLN A 480 15.06 14.55 1.45
CA GLN A 480 16.24 14.21 2.24
C GLN A 480 16.45 15.08 3.50
N TYR A 481 16.97 14.47 4.56
CA TYR A 481 17.26 15.12 5.83
C TYR A 481 18.17 16.34 5.63
N ASP A 482 17.59 17.54 5.54
CA ASP A 482 18.14 18.83 5.98
C ASP A 482 17.14 19.96 5.67
N CYS A 483 16.71 20.69 6.69
CA CYS A 483 15.93 21.92 6.50
C CYS A 483 16.89 23.04 6.05
N ALA A 484 16.89 23.40 4.78
CA ALA A 484 17.61 24.59 4.29
C ALA A 484 16.69 25.82 4.26
N MET A 485 17.19 26.94 4.79
CA MET A 485 16.51 28.24 4.77
C MET A 485 16.52 28.84 3.36
N GLU A 486 15.36 29.18 2.80
CA GLU A 486 15.27 30.16 1.72
C GLU A 486 15.41 31.58 2.29
N ASN A 487 16.61 32.15 2.17
CA ASN A 487 16.84 33.57 2.45
C ASN A 487 16.21 34.43 1.35
N SER A 488 15.04 34.99 1.62
CA SER A 488 14.62 36.24 0.98
C SER A 488 14.86 37.41 1.93
N ASN A 489 15.71 38.33 1.50
CA ASN A 489 16.03 39.64 2.10
C ASN A 489 16.85 39.64 3.41
N ALA A 490 18.15 39.34 3.30
CA ALA A 490 19.16 40.04 4.09
C ALA A 490 19.89 41.02 3.15
N THR A 491 19.74 42.30 3.44
CA THR A 491 20.45 43.41 2.81
C THR A 491 21.96 43.16 2.73
N ILE A 492 22.50 43.29 1.52
CA ILE A 492 23.92 43.43 1.25
C ILE A 492 24.38 44.73 1.90
N GLU A 493 25.06 44.64 3.05
CA GLU A 493 25.96 45.69 3.50
C GLU A 493 27.04 45.09 4.40
N ASN A 494 28.29 45.37 4.03
CA ASN A 494 29.52 45.20 4.80
C ASN A 494 30.02 43.78 5.09
N LEU A 495 30.91 43.32 4.20
CA LEU A 495 32.21 42.75 4.61
C LEU A 495 33.16 42.74 3.40
N SER A 496 33.55 43.94 2.97
CA SER A 496 34.87 44.15 2.38
C SER A 496 35.88 44.12 3.54
N HIS A 497 36.73 43.10 3.63
CA HIS A 497 38.16 43.26 3.96
C HIS A 497 38.88 41.89 3.95
N HIS A 498 40.00 41.88 3.23
CA HIS A 498 41.13 40.93 3.25
C HIS A 498 41.04 39.59 2.51
N LYS A 499 41.33 39.68 1.21
CA LYS A 499 42.25 38.75 0.52
C LYS A 499 43.70 39.01 0.95
N HIS A 500 44.42 37.94 1.30
CA HIS A 500 45.86 37.65 1.13
C HIS A 500 46.12 36.33 1.89
N GLY A 501 46.80 35.29 1.41
CA GLY A 501 47.59 34.97 0.21
C GLY A 501 48.09 33.52 0.38
N LEU A 502 48.15 32.75 -0.72
CA LEU A 502 49.38 32.17 -1.31
C LEU A 502 49.83 30.78 -0.78
N PHE A 503 49.85 29.83 -1.72
CA PHE A 503 50.82 28.72 -1.93
C PHE A 503 51.33 27.92 -0.72
N ASN A 504 50.91 26.65 -0.62
CA ASN A 504 51.63 25.47 -1.13
C ASN A 504 50.75 24.22 -1.04
#